data_AF-A0A165BSY1-F1
#
_entry.id   AF-A0A165BSY1-F1
#
_cell.length_a   1.000
_cell.length_b   1.000
_cell.length_c   1.000
_cell.angle_alpha   90.00
_cell.angle_beta   90.00
_cell.angle_gamma   90.00
#
_symmetry.space_group_name_H-M   'P 1'
#
loop_
_entity.id
_entity.type
_entity.pdbx_description
1 polymer ?
#
loop_
_entity_poly.entity_id
_entity_poly.type
_entity_poly.pdbx_seq_one_letter_code
_entity_poly.pdbx_strand_id
1 'polypeptide(L)'
;AESLKDCFNNHDANYYYCELMQSARITEKKRAINRWNAFLHKEVAQLNEETCKSVAAYTSMISAMSQAMSKEERIKATEDSIEKLEDLHEMKSHTRHNMEINAFCDAHGTLRSLDSLSRCTGVEILVFAVRSDLQQYSRPYIFFTNNHLPEYFEFTTKSTATDFAMHMESSMLSDVEDVYFT
;
A
#
# COMPACT_ATOMS: atom_id res chain seq x y z
N ALA A 1 29.65 1.98 -5.92
CA ALA A 1 29.05 3.14 -6.59
C ALA A 1 30.04 3.80 -7.56
N GLU A 2 31.25 4.15 -7.11
CA GLU A 2 32.32 4.68 -7.98
C GLU A 2 32.70 3.69 -9.10
N SER A 3 32.79 2.40 -8.80
CA SER A 3 33.02 1.36 -9.81
C SER A 3 31.94 1.30 -10.91
N LEU A 4 30.69 1.64 -10.60
CA LEU A 4 29.60 1.67 -11.59
C LEU A 4 29.65 2.94 -12.45
N LYS A 5 30.10 4.06 -11.88
CA LYS A 5 30.40 5.28 -12.64
C LYS A 5 31.51 5.02 -13.65
N ASP A 6 32.58 4.36 -13.25
CA ASP A 6 33.70 4.06 -14.16
C ASP A 6 33.30 3.09 -15.28
N CYS A 7 32.44 2.11 -15.00
CA CYS A 7 31.97 1.14 -16.00
C CYS A 7 30.94 1.71 -16.98
N PHE A 8 30.00 2.55 -16.53
CA PHE A 8 28.85 2.97 -17.34
C PHE A 8 28.90 4.44 -17.77
N ASN A 9 29.67 5.29 -17.06
CA ASN A 9 29.96 6.71 -17.30
C ASN A 9 28.77 7.62 -17.70
N ASN A 10 27.54 7.15 -17.52
CA ASN A 10 26.31 7.86 -17.89
C ASN A 10 25.78 8.74 -16.76
N HIS A 11 26.10 8.39 -15.50
CA HIS A 11 25.62 9.10 -14.32
C HIS A 11 26.71 9.21 -13.25
N ASP A 12 26.51 10.12 -12.30
CA ASP A 12 27.45 10.34 -11.21
C ASP A 12 27.45 9.18 -10.18
N ALA A 13 28.52 9.05 -9.40
CA ALA A 13 28.64 8.02 -8.37
C ALA A 13 27.50 8.12 -7.35
N ASN A 14 27.04 9.34 -7.05
CA ASN A 14 25.90 9.57 -6.16
C ASN A 14 24.59 8.99 -6.74
N TYR A 15 24.39 9.02 -8.05
CA TYR A 15 23.22 8.41 -8.69
C TYR A 15 23.21 6.89 -8.48
N TYR A 16 24.33 6.22 -8.76
CA TYR A 16 24.44 4.77 -8.54
C TYR A 16 24.38 4.39 -7.06
N TYR A 17 24.91 5.24 -6.18
CA TYR A 17 24.76 5.07 -4.74
C TYR A 17 23.28 5.11 -4.34
N CYS A 18 22.52 6.10 -4.81
CA CYS A 18 21.10 6.22 -4.52
C CYS A 18 20.24 5.12 -5.17
N GLU A 19 20.63 4.59 -6.33
CA GLU A 19 19.94 3.46 -6.96
C GLU A 19 20.24 2.13 -6.23
N LEU A 20 21.50 1.91 -5.82
CA LEU A 20 21.90 0.74 -5.02
C LEU A 20 21.23 0.73 -3.65
N MET A 21 21.18 1.89 -2.99
CA MET A 21 20.51 2.06 -1.71
C MET A 21 18.99 2.21 -1.83
N GLN A 22 18.46 2.22 -3.07
CA GLN A 22 17.06 2.50 -3.40
C GLN A 22 16.52 3.82 -2.81
N SER A 23 17.39 4.70 -2.32
CA SER A 23 17.03 5.94 -1.64
C SER A 23 16.47 6.99 -2.60
N ALA A 24 16.85 6.96 -3.89
CA ALA A 24 16.34 7.89 -4.90
C ALA A 24 14.81 7.83 -5.08
N ARG A 25 14.20 6.67 -4.81
CA ARG A 25 12.74 6.47 -4.96
C ARG A 25 11.96 6.78 -3.68
N ILE A 26 12.66 6.88 -2.55
CA ILE A 26 12.06 6.95 -1.22
C ILE A 26 12.15 8.38 -0.63
N THR A 27 13.08 9.22 -1.11
CA THR A 27 13.37 10.53 -0.47
C THR A 27 12.66 11.73 -1.14
N GLU A 28 11.66 12.25 -0.42
CA GLU A 28 11.39 13.69 -0.14
C GLU A 28 10.66 14.64 -1.10
N LYS A 29 10.20 14.26 -2.29
CA LYS A 29 9.33 15.19 -3.05
C LYS A 29 7.87 15.04 -2.65
N LYS A 30 7.42 15.82 -1.64
CA LYS A 30 6.00 16.07 -1.42
C LYS A 30 5.40 16.57 -2.74
N ARG A 31 4.50 15.78 -3.33
CA ARG A 31 3.87 16.15 -4.61
C ARG A 31 3.05 17.42 -4.39
N ALA A 32 3.43 18.50 -5.06
CA ALA A 32 2.65 19.73 -5.04
C ALA A 32 1.21 19.46 -5.50
N ILE A 33 0.24 20.07 -4.84
CA ILE A 33 -1.17 19.94 -5.20
C ILE A 33 -1.35 20.57 -6.58
N ASN A 34 -1.77 19.74 -7.53
CA ASN A 34 -2.12 20.22 -8.86
C ASN A 34 -3.43 20.99 -8.77
N ARG A 35 -3.48 22.21 -9.31
CA ARG A 35 -4.71 23.03 -9.39
C ARG A 35 -5.86 22.28 -10.07
N TRP A 36 -5.55 21.47 -11.07
CA TRP A 36 -6.56 20.60 -11.69
C TRP A 36 -7.17 19.60 -10.69
N ASN A 37 -6.35 18.99 -9.83
CA ASN A 37 -6.84 18.05 -8.82
C ASN A 37 -7.64 18.77 -7.74
N ALA A 38 -7.24 19.98 -7.35
CA ALA A 38 -7.97 20.79 -6.39
C ALA A 38 -9.35 21.21 -6.94
N PHE A 39 -9.41 21.62 -8.21
CA PHE A 39 -10.66 21.89 -8.91
C PHE A 39 -11.55 20.63 -9.00
N LEU A 40 -10.98 19.50 -9.42
CA LEU A 40 -11.70 18.23 -9.51
C LEU A 40 -12.24 17.78 -8.14
N HIS A 41 -11.45 17.90 -7.07
CA HIS A 41 -11.88 17.55 -5.72
C HIS A 41 -13.09 18.38 -5.27
N LYS A 42 -13.08 19.70 -5.54
CA LYS A 42 -14.19 20.61 -5.20
C LYS A 42 -15.47 20.23 -5.95
N GLU A 43 -15.39 20.07 -7.27
CA GLU A 43 -16.55 19.76 -8.10
C GLU A 43 -17.11 18.36 -7.83
N VAL A 44 -16.25 17.36 -7.61
CA VAL A 44 -16.69 16.01 -7.24
C VAL A 44 -17.37 16.01 -5.87
N ALA A 45 -16.87 16.78 -4.90
CA ALA A 45 -17.51 16.90 -3.60
C ALA A 45 -18.93 17.48 -3.71
N GLN A 46 -19.10 18.56 -4.48
CA GLN A 46 -20.42 19.16 -4.73
C GLN A 46 -21.35 18.18 -5.46
N LEU A 47 -20.86 17.51 -6.49
CA LEU A 47 -21.65 16.55 -7.27
C LEU A 47 -22.03 15.29 -6.47
N ASN A 48 -21.20 14.86 -5.53
CA ASN A 48 -21.51 13.75 -4.63
C ASN A 48 -22.55 14.13 -3.57
N GLU A 49 -22.63 15.39 -3.15
CA GLU A 49 -23.71 15.89 -2.29
C GLU A 49 -25.05 15.91 -3.05
N GLU A 50 -25.04 16.24 -4.33
CA GLU A 50 -26.25 16.39 -5.15
C GLU A 50 -26.73 15.07 -5.78
N THR A 51 -25.81 14.18 -6.17
CA THR A 51 -26.14 12.92 -6.86
C THR A 51 -25.15 11.78 -6.59
N CYS A 52 -25.61 10.53 -6.61
CA CYS A 52 -24.77 9.34 -6.41
C CYS A 52 -24.45 8.66 -7.76
N LYS A 53 -23.89 9.39 -8.73
CA LYS A 53 -23.53 8.85 -10.05
C LYS A 53 -22.12 8.25 -10.07
N SER A 54 -21.87 7.41 -11.08
CA SER A 54 -20.58 6.75 -11.31
C SER A 54 -19.46 7.74 -11.60
N VAL A 55 -18.26 7.47 -11.05
CA VAL A 55 -17.04 8.28 -11.14
C VAL A 55 -16.67 8.66 -12.58
N ALA A 56 -16.90 7.75 -13.54
CA ALA A 56 -16.57 7.97 -14.95
C ALA A 56 -17.46 9.03 -15.62
N ALA A 57 -18.70 9.21 -15.14
CA ALA A 57 -19.62 10.21 -15.67
C ALA A 57 -19.24 11.63 -15.21
N TYR A 58 -18.67 11.75 -14.00
CA TYR A 58 -18.24 13.04 -13.48
C TYR A 58 -16.98 13.57 -14.15
N THR A 59 -16.04 12.69 -14.49
CA THR A 59 -14.74 13.13 -15.02
C THR A 59 -14.87 13.85 -16.35
N SER A 60 -15.73 13.35 -17.25
CA SER A 60 -15.99 13.98 -18.55
C SER A 60 -16.71 15.32 -18.40
N MET A 61 -17.72 15.41 -17.54
CA MET A 61 -18.48 16.62 -17.27
C MET A 61 -17.62 17.73 -16.64
N ILE A 62 -16.82 17.40 -15.63
CA ILE A 62 -15.92 18.34 -14.95
C ILE A 62 -14.81 18.81 -15.92
N SER A 63 -14.33 17.94 -16.80
CA SER A 63 -13.35 18.33 -17.83
C SER A 63 -13.90 19.36 -18.81
N ALA A 64 -15.16 19.19 -19.26
CA ALA A 64 -15.83 20.13 -20.14
C ALA A 64 -16.11 21.47 -19.44
N MET A 65 -16.59 21.42 -18.18
CA MET A 65 -16.83 22.61 -17.36
C MET A 65 -15.55 23.41 -17.12
N SER A 66 -14.45 22.71 -16.83
CA SER A 66 -13.15 23.36 -16.70
C SER A 66 -12.74 24.03 -17.99
N GLN A 67 -12.79 23.33 -19.13
CA GLN A 67 -12.42 23.90 -20.43
C GLN A 67 -13.22 25.16 -20.78
N ALA A 68 -14.49 25.24 -20.38
CA ALA A 68 -15.33 26.41 -20.57
C ALA A 68 -14.92 27.62 -19.71
N MET A 69 -14.31 27.41 -18.54
CA MET A 69 -13.84 28.50 -17.66
C MET A 69 -12.53 29.11 -18.14
N SER A 70 -12.41 30.43 -17.97
CA SER A 70 -11.16 31.16 -18.20
C SER A 70 -10.10 30.78 -17.17
N LYS A 71 -8.82 31.03 -17.48
CA LYS A 71 -7.71 30.69 -16.58
C LYS A 71 -7.78 31.46 -15.25
N GLU A 72 -8.29 32.69 -15.27
CA GLU A 72 -8.39 33.56 -14.08
C GLU A 72 -9.51 33.11 -13.14
N GLU A 73 -10.66 32.71 -13.69
CA GLU A 73 -11.77 32.14 -12.92
C GLU A 73 -11.38 30.83 -12.25
N ARG A 74 -10.62 29.97 -12.95
CA ARG A 74 -10.11 28.73 -12.36
C ARG A 74 -9.18 28.99 -11.18
N ILE A 75 -8.33 30.02 -11.25
CA ILE A 75 -7.41 30.35 -10.15
C ILE A 75 -8.19 30.75 -8.90
N LYS A 76 -9.13 31.71 -9.04
CA LYS A 76 -9.98 32.14 -7.92
C LYS A 76 -10.84 31.02 -7.34
N ALA A 77 -11.38 30.14 -8.20
CA ALA A 77 -12.22 29.03 -7.74
C ALA A 77 -11.45 27.95 -6.95
N THR A 78 -10.14 27.85 -7.18
CA THR A 78 -9.30 26.76 -6.68
C THR A 78 -8.45 27.16 -5.47
N GLU A 79 -8.23 28.46 -5.23
CA GLU A 79 -7.38 28.97 -4.15
C GLU A 79 -7.79 28.43 -2.77
N ASP A 80 -9.06 28.58 -2.39
CA ASP A 80 -9.62 28.03 -1.13
C ASP A 80 -9.52 26.49 -1.03
N SER A 81 -9.48 25.80 -2.17
CA SER A 81 -9.42 24.33 -2.21
C SER A 81 -7.99 23.81 -2.07
N ILE A 82 -7.00 24.61 -2.45
CA ILE A 82 -5.58 24.27 -2.29
C ILE A 82 -5.22 24.31 -0.81
N GLU A 83 -5.58 25.38 -0.09
CA GLU A 83 -5.33 25.52 1.35
C GLU A 83 -5.94 24.34 2.13
N LYS A 84 -7.22 24.03 1.89
CA LYS A 84 -7.88 22.86 2.50
C LYS A 84 -7.19 21.55 2.19
N LEU A 85 -6.65 21.37 0.98
CA LEU A 85 -5.94 20.15 0.61
C LEU A 85 -4.54 20.08 1.23
N GLU A 86 -3.88 21.21 1.47
CA GLU A 86 -2.64 21.30 2.22
C GLU A 86 -2.87 20.90 3.68
N ASP A 87 -3.90 21.44 4.31
CA ASP A 87 -4.32 21.06 5.67
C ASP A 87 -4.64 19.56 5.77
N LEU A 88 -5.37 19.00 4.79
CA LEU A 88 -5.66 17.57 4.73
C LEU A 88 -4.39 16.74 4.54
N HIS A 89 -3.43 17.20 3.74
CA HIS A 89 -2.14 16.54 3.58
C HIS A 89 -1.33 16.53 4.88
N GLU A 90 -1.30 17.65 5.61
CA GLU A 90 -0.63 17.75 6.90
C GLU A 90 -1.32 16.87 7.95
N MET A 91 -2.65 16.91 8.04
CA MET A 91 -3.43 16.07 8.95
C MET A 91 -3.23 14.58 8.64
N LYS A 92 -3.20 14.20 7.35
CA LYS A 92 -2.91 12.82 6.93
C LYS A 92 -1.50 12.38 7.33
N SER A 93 -0.52 13.28 7.31
CA SER A 93 0.84 12.99 7.76
C SER A 93 0.94 12.74 9.28
N HIS A 94 0.05 13.35 10.07
CA HIS A 94 0.00 13.19 11.52
C HIS A 94 -0.95 12.08 12.01
N THR A 95 -1.78 11.53 11.13
CA THR A 95 -2.77 10.50 11.48
C THR A 95 -2.10 9.13 11.61
N ARG A 96 -1.44 8.86 12.74
CA ARG A 96 -0.87 7.54 13.07
C ARG A 96 -1.92 6.44 13.09
N HIS A 97 -3.17 6.75 13.44
CA HIS A 97 -4.27 5.79 13.53
C HIS A 97 -4.64 5.09 12.21
N ASN A 98 -4.28 5.64 11.05
CA ASN A 98 -4.55 4.97 9.77
C ASN A 98 -3.44 4.02 9.33
N MET A 99 -2.26 4.05 9.96
CA MET A 99 -1.13 3.23 9.48
C MET A 99 -1.39 1.74 9.68
N GLU A 100 -1.92 1.32 10.83
CA GLU A 100 -2.21 -0.09 11.11
C GLU A 100 -3.38 -0.61 10.27
N ILE A 101 -4.43 0.20 10.08
CA ILE A 101 -5.58 -0.16 9.24
C ILE A 101 -5.15 -0.26 7.76
N ASN A 102 -4.33 0.68 7.28
CA ASN A 102 -3.80 0.63 5.92
C ASN A 102 -2.87 -0.58 5.74
N ALA A 103 -1.97 -0.83 6.69
CA ALA A 103 -1.09 -1.99 6.68
C ALA A 103 -1.90 -3.31 6.65
N PHE A 104 -2.99 -3.39 7.42
CA PHE A 104 -3.92 -4.52 7.39
C PHE A 104 -4.56 -4.70 6.01
N CYS A 105 -5.09 -3.62 5.42
CA CYS A 105 -5.70 -3.65 4.08
C CYS A 105 -4.69 -4.03 2.99
N ASP A 106 -3.47 -3.52 3.06
CA ASP A 106 -2.38 -3.80 2.11
C ASP A 106 -1.94 -5.26 2.22
N ALA A 107 -1.76 -5.78 3.44
CA ALA A 107 -1.46 -7.18 3.69
C ALA A 107 -2.57 -8.10 3.15
N HIS A 108 -3.84 -7.78 3.40
CA HIS A 108 -4.96 -8.56 2.84
C HIS A 108 -5.05 -8.48 1.32
N GLY A 109 -4.79 -7.31 0.73
CA GLY A 109 -4.78 -7.11 -0.72
C GLY A 109 -3.72 -7.95 -1.41
N THR A 110 -2.50 -7.96 -0.86
CA THR A 110 -1.38 -8.78 -1.38
C THR A 110 -1.64 -10.27 -1.19
N LEU A 111 -2.10 -10.71 -0.02
CA LEU A 111 -2.42 -12.12 0.23
C LEU A 111 -3.51 -12.66 -0.71
N ARG A 112 -4.52 -11.84 -1.07
CA ARG A 112 -5.54 -12.24 -2.05
C ARG A 112 -4.99 -12.48 -3.45
N SER A 113 -3.89 -11.83 -3.83
CA SER A 113 -3.26 -12.02 -5.14
C SER A 113 -2.51 -13.36 -5.27
N LEU A 114 -2.35 -14.11 -4.17
CA LEU A 114 -1.73 -15.43 -4.21
C LEU A 114 -2.62 -16.48 -4.91
N ASP A 115 -3.94 -16.31 -4.88
CA ASP A 115 -4.88 -17.20 -5.60
C ASP A 115 -4.77 -17.03 -7.13
N SER A 116 -4.53 -15.81 -7.61
CA SER A 116 -4.28 -15.62 -9.05
C SER A 116 -2.89 -16.13 -9.44
N LEU A 117 -1.89 -16.02 -8.57
CA LEU A 117 -0.56 -16.54 -8.82
C LEU A 117 -0.58 -18.07 -9.01
N SER A 118 -1.22 -18.80 -8.10
CA SER A 118 -1.29 -20.26 -8.17
C SER A 118 -2.01 -20.74 -9.44
N ARG A 119 -3.08 -20.05 -9.85
CA ARG A 119 -3.81 -20.35 -11.09
C ARG A 119 -2.98 -20.13 -12.35
N CYS A 120 -2.16 -19.07 -12.37
CA CYS A 120 -1.35 -18.73 -13.54
C CYS A 120 -0.10 -19.61 -13.69
N THR A 121 0.50 -20.06 -12.57
CA THR A 121 1.78 -20.78 -12.59
C THR A 121 1.65 -22.28 -12.32
N GLY A 122 0.51 -22.72 -11.77
CA GLY A 122 0.33 -24.10 -11.30
C GLY A 122 1.10 -24.42 -10.01
N VAL A 123 1.65 -23.40 -9.32
CA VAL A 123 2.38 -23.58 -8.06
C VAL A 123 1.38 -23.75 -6.92
N GLU A 124 1.59 -24.78 -6.12
CA GLU A 124 0.88 -24.98 -4.85
C GLU A 124 1.56 -24.19 -3.73
N ILE A 125 0.79 -23.42 -2.97
CA ILE A 125 1.31 -22.48 -1.98
C ILE A 125 0.59 -22.72 -0.65
N LEU A 126 1.37 -22.87 0.43
CA LEU A 126 0.91 -22.79 1.82
C LEU A 126 1.60 -21.59 2.47
N VAL A 127 0.83 -20.61 2.95
CA VAL A 127 1.34 -19.39 3.59
C VAL A 127 0.76 -19.24 4.98
N PHE A 128 1.65 -18.96 5.93
CA PHE A 128 1.32 -18.49 7.27
C PHE A 128 1.70 -17.02 7.36
N ALA A 129 0.72 -16.16 7.62
CA ALA A 129 0.94 -14.74 7.90
C ALA A 129 0.51 -14.46 9.34
N VAL A 130 1.48 -14.17 10.19
CA VAL A 130 1.29 -13.87 11.61
C VAL A 130 1.76 -12.44 11.88
N ARG A 131 1.16 -11.78 12.88
CA ARG A 131 1.61 -10.45 13.31
C ARG A 131 2.88 -10.56 14.14
N SER A 132 3.74 -9.56 13.99
CA SER A 132 4.94 -9.39 14.80
C SER A 132 4.75 -8.44 15.98
N ASP A 133 3.67 -7.65 16.00
CA ASP A 133 3.40 -6.65 17.03
C ASP A 133 1.97 -6.81 17.56
N LEU A 134 1.79 -6.66 18.87
CA LEU A 134 0.51 -6.69 19.56
C LEU A 134 -0.44 -5.58 19.11
N GLN A 135 0.09 -4.45 18.62
CA GLN A 135 -0.74 -3.35 18.13
C GLN A 135 -1.39 -3.66 16.77
N GLN A 136 -0.91 -4.66 16.03
CA GLN A 136 -1.52 -5.05 14.76
C GLN A 136 -2.86 -5.77 14.98
N TYR A 137 -3.88 -5.32 14.25
CA TYR A 137 -5.23 -5.89 14.27
C TYR A 137 -5.38 -7.23 13.52
N SER A 138 -4.36 -7.67 12.79
CA SER A 138 -4.41 -8.89 11.99
C SER A 138 -4.40 -10.14 12.88
N ARG A 139 -5.35 -11.05 12.66
CA ARG A 139 -5.28 -12.43 13.15
C ARG A 139 -4.36 -13.26 12.25
N PRO A 140 -3.81 -14.38 12.74
CA PRO A 140 -3.10 -15.34 11.90
C PRO A 140 -3.93 -15.69 10.66
N TYR A 141 -3.36 -15.42 9.50
CA TYR A 141 -3.98 -15.71 8.22
C TYR A 141 -3.27 -16.89 7.59
N ILE A 142 -4.05 -17.91 7.25
CA ILE A 142 -3.56 -19.13 6.64
C ILE A 142 -4.17 -19.19 5.25
N PHE A 143 -3.31 -19.26 4.24
CA PHE A 143 -3.71 -19.43 2.86
C PHE A 143 -3.11 -20.71 2.31
N PHE A 144 -3.95 -21.51 1.67
CA PHE A 144 -3.52 -22.69 0.94
C PHE A 144 -4.26 -22.76 -0.39
N THR A 145 -3.56 -23.18 -1.42
CA THR A 145 -4.13 -23.33 -2.77
C THR A 145 -4.85 -24.67 -2.94
N ASN A 146 -4.42 -25.69 -2.20
CA ASN A 146 -4.92 -27.06 -2.28
C ASN A 146 -5.15 -27.61 -0.85
N ASN A 147 -6.22 -28.37 -0.65
CA ASN A 147 -6.57 -28.99 0.64
C ASN A 147 -5.58 -30.09 1.05
N HIS A 148 -4.83 -30.67 0.10
CA HIS A 148 -3.80 -31.67 0.43
C HIS A 148 -2.59 -31.08 1.15
N LEU A 149 -2.33 -29.78 1.00
CA LEU A 149 -1.21 -29.11 1.69
C LEU A 149 -1.40 -29.11 3.22
N PRO A 150 -2.52 -28.64 3.79
CA PRO A 150 -2.73 -28.71 5.23
C PRO A 150 -2.83 -30.15 5.75
N GLU A 151 -3.39 -31.09 4.97
CA GLU A 151 -3.42 -32.52 5.33
C GLU A 151 -2.00 -33.11 5.44
N TYR A 152 -1.15 -32.84 4.45
CA TYR A 152 0.25 -33.27 4.47
C TYR A 152 1.01 -32.61 5.62
N PHE A 153 0.79 -31.32 5.84
CA PHE A 153 1.37 -30.59 6.96
C PHE A 153 1.01 -31.27 8.29
N GLU A 154 -0.29 -31.46 8.56
CA GLU A 154 -0.78 -32.11 9.78
C GLU A 154 -0.24 -33.54 9.93
N PHE A 155 -0.15 -34.30 8.83
CA PHE A 155 0.43 -35.64 8.85
C PHE A 155 1.89 -35.62 9.30
N THR A 156 2.68 -34.64 8.86
CA THR A 156 4.11 -34.50 9.17
C THR A 156 4.39 -33.92 10.55
N THR A 157 3.71 -32.83 10.93
CA THR A 157 3.95 -32.10 12.18
C THR A 157 3.14 -32.63 13.35
N LYS A 158 2.12 -33.46 13.09
CA LYS A 158 1.12 -33.90 14.08
C LYS A 158 0.37 -32.74 14.75
N SER A 159 0.32 -31.59 14.09
CA SER A 159 -0.36 -30.39 14.55
C SER A 159 -1.17 -29.79 13.40
N THR A 160 -2.33 -29.21 13.73
CA THR A 160 -3.11 -28.52 12.71
C THR A 160 -2.37 -27.25 12.25
N ALA A 161 -2.57 -26.86 10.99
CA ALA A 161 -1.99 -25.61 10.47
C ALA A 161 -2.41 -24.39 11.32
N THR A 162 -3.61 -24.41 11.89
CA THR A 162 -4.11 -23.37 12.79
C THR A 162 -3.36 -23.32 14.11
N ASP A 163 -3.13 -24.47 14.75
CA ASP A 163 -2.38 -24.52 16.02
C ASP A 163 -0.94 -24.08 15.81
N PHE A 164 -0.33 -24.52 14.70
CA PHE A 164 1.01 -24.09 14.32
C PHE A 164 1.08 -22.57 14.11
N ALA A 165 0.11 -21.97 13.40
CA ALA A 165 0.07 -20.53 13.19
C ALA A 165 -0.08 -19.74 14.51
N MET A 166 -0.90 -20.24 15.44
CA MET A 166 -1.06 -19.64 16.77
C MET A 166 0.21 -19.72 17.60
N HIS A 167 0.92 -20.86 17.58
CA HIS A 167 2.21 -20.99 18.24
C HIS A 167 3.29 -20.11 17.61
N MET A 168 3.31 -20.03 16.28
CA MET A 168 4.21 -19.15 15.54
C MET A 168 3.96 -17.69 15.88
N GLU A 169 2.70 -17.24 15.93
CA GLU A 169 2.33 -15.89 16.37
C GLU A 169 2.77 -15.63 17.81
N SER A 170 2.51 -16.58 18.72
CA SER A 170 2.93 -16.45 20.12
C SER A 170 4.45 -16.33 20.27
N SER A 171 5.22 -17.07 19.48
CA SER A 171 6.69 -16.99 19.47
C SER A 171 7.16 -15.63 18.95
N MET A 172 6.59 -15.14 17.84
CA MET A 172 6.92 -13.85 17.25
C MET A 172 6.57 -12.66 18.15
N LEU A 173 5.49 -12.75 18.94
CA LEU A 173 5.10 -11.71 19.89
C LEU A 173 5.92 -11.74 21.19
N SER A 174 6.52 -12.88 21.52
CA SER A 174 7.23 -13.07 22.78
C SER A 174 8.71 -12.66 22.70
N ASP A 175 9.21 -12.25 21.53
CA ASP A 175 10.64 -11.91 21.29
C ASP A 175 11.61 -12.95 21.89
N VAL A 176 11.20 -14.22 21.93
CA VAL A 176 12.07 -15.29 22.43
C VAL A 176 13.01 -15.65 21.30
N GLU A 177 14.27 -15.20 21.39
CA GLU A 177 15.37 -15.81 20.65
C GLU A 177 15.46 -17.28 21.11
N ASP A 178 14.82 -18.19 20.38
CA ASP A 178 14.84 -19.60 20.72
C ASP A 178 16.30 -20.11 20.70
N VAL A 179 16.79 -20.42 21.90
CA VAL A 179 17.98 -21.24 22.13
C VAL A 179 17.65 -22.63 21.59
N TYR A 180 18.22 -22.97 20.43
CA TYR A 180 18.13 -24.31 19.87
C TYR A 180 18.60 -25.35 20.91
N PHE A 181 17.67 -26.12 21.47
CA PHE A 181 18.00 -27.37 22.12
C PHE A 181 18.09 -28.44 21.03
N THR A 182 19.33 -28.70 20.59
CA THR A 182 19.74 -29.91 19.88
C THR A 182 19.63 -31.14 20.75
#